data_AF-A0A0P7XNC4-F1
#
_entry.id   AF-A0A0P7XNC4-F1
#
_cell.length_a   1.000
_cell.length_b   1.000
_cell.length_c   1.000
_cell.angle_alpha   90.00
_cell.angle_beta   90.00
_cell.angle_gamma   90.00
#
_symmetry.space_group_name_H-M   'P 1'
#
loop_
_entity.id
_entity.type
_entity.pdbx_description
1 polymer ?
#
loop_
_entity_poly.entity_id
_entity_poly.type
_entity_poly.pdbx_seq_one_letter_code
_entity_poly.pdbx_strand_id
1 'polypeptide(L)'
;TVEDSRVPPSPQELAALEEFIPTRLTCLTLLQVSITVPTAEFNLLDQLLPVILGQKASAAQLNAPVFQPVRPLPAVRVLVDKVNLEHSVPMYATELVSTVSSLSQPSDTLLHHCYAHCYLKVFGFQAGLTSMDSNGCFLPLTPIIPSFSTALYGKLLRLPAL
;
A
#
# COMPACT_ATOMS: atom_id res chain seq x y z
N THR A 1 -33.83 24.86 7.78
CA THR A 1 -33.60 23.87 8.84
C THR A 1 -34.90 23.14 9.08
N VAL A 2 -35.13 22.05 8.34
CA VAL A 2 -36.24 21.14 8.64
C VAL A 2 -35.63 20.15 9.63
N GLU A 3 -36.02 20.26 10.90
CA GLU A 3 -35.88 19.14 11.83
C GLU A 3 -36.63 17.97 11.19
N ASP A 4 -35.87 17.03 10.63
CA ASP A 4 -36.39 15.74 10.20
C ASP A 4 -36.76 15.01 11.50
N SER A 5 -38.00 15.19 11.95
CA SER A 5 -38.59 14.51 13.10
C SER A 5 -38.72 13.02 12.80
N ARG A 6 -37.59 12.34 12.64
CA ARG A 6 -37.55 10.89 12.54
C ARG A 6 -37.97 10.35 13.89
N VAL A 7 -39.13 9.70 13.91
CA VAL A 7 -39.57 8.89 15.04
C VAL A 7 -38.41 7.96 15.39
N PRO A 8 -37.94 7.95 16.66
CA PRO A 8 -36.86 7.05 17.06
C PRO A 8 -37.29 5.61 16.74
N PRO A 9 -36.39 4.79 16.17
CA PRO A 9 -36.74 3.43 15.74
C PRO A 9 -37.28 2.65 16.94
N SER A 10 -38.31 1.85 16.69
CA SER A 10 -38.85 0.98 17.72
C SER A 10 -37.80 -0.06 18.15
N PRO A 11 -37.85 -0.58 19.38
CA PRO A 11 -36.86 -1.55 19.86
C PRO A 11 -36.85 -2.86 19.04
N GLN A 12 -37.97 -3.20 18.39
CA GLN A 12 -38.06 -4.37 17.49
C GLN A 12 -37.31 -4.12 16.17
N GLU A 13 -37.42 -2.92 15.60
CA GLU A 13 -36.68 -2.53 14.39
C GLU A 13 -35.18 -2.44 14.66
N LEU A 14 -34.80 -1.96 15.86
CA LEU A 14 -33.39 -1.92 16.27
C LEU A 14 -32.80 -3.32 16.43
N ALA A 15 -33.54 -4.25 17.03
CA ALA A 15 -33.12 -5.65 17.16
C ALA A 15 -32.98 -6.33 15.78
N ALA A 16 -33.90 -6.07 14.86
CA ALA A 16 -33.83 -6.58 13.48
C ALA A 16 -32.64 -5.98 12.71
N LEU A 17 -32.31 -4.71 12.94
CA LEU A 17 -31.12 -4.07 12.37
C LEU A 17 -29.84 -4.69 12.94
N GLU A 18 -29.78 -4.93 14.25
CA GLU A 18 -28.64 -5.59 14.89
C GLU A 18 -28.43 -7.04 14.40
N GLU A 19 -29.51 -7.74 14.08
CA GLU A 19 -29.46 -9.11 13.57
C GLU A 19 -28.78 -9.19 12.20
N PHE A 20 -28.99 -8.17 11.35
CA PHE A 20 -28.41 -8.17 10.00
C PHE A 20 -28.05 -6.76 9.50
N ILE A 21 -26.75 -6.43 9.56
CA ILE A 21 -26.19 -5.23 8.93
C ILE A 21 -25.44 -5.63 7.66
N PRO A 22 -25.98 -5.32 6.46
CA PRO A 22 -25.32 -5.67 5.22
C PRO A 22 -24.01 -4.90 5.06
N THR A 23 -22.93 -5.61 4.78
CA THR A 23 -21.59 -5.04 4.56
C THR A 23 -21.16 -5.15 3.10
N ARG A 24 -20.57 -4.08 2.56
CA ARG A 24 -19.83 -4.10 1.31
C ARG A 24 -18.37 -4.42 1.59
N LEU A 25 -17.87 -5.48 0.96
CA LEU A 25 -16.47 -5.86 0.99
C LEU A 25 -15.81 -5.56 -0.37
N THR A 26 -14.67 -4.90 -0.35
CA THR A 26 -13.82 -4.67 -1.52
C THR A 26 -12.46 -5.30 -1.26
N CYS A 27 -12.04 -6.22 -2.13
CA CYS A 27 -10.79 -6.94 -2.00
C CYS A 27 -9.89 -6.67 -3.21
N LEU A 28 -8.63 -6.35 -2.94
CA LEU A 28 -7.57 -6.26 -3.95
C LEU A 28 -6.45 -7.23 -3.58
N THR A 29 -6.12 -8.14 -4.48
CA THR A 29 -5.02 -9.10 -4.29
C THR A 29 -3.98 -8.92 -5.38
N LEU A 30 -2.73 -8.75 -4.97
CA LEU A 30 -1.56 -8.78 -5.83
C LEU A 30 -0.79 -10.07 -5.58
N LEU A 31 -0.36 -10.74 -6.64
CA LEU A 31 0.39 -12.00 -6.56
C LEU A 31 1.77 -11.80 -7.18
N GLN A 32 2.78 -12.44 -6.58
CA GLN A 32 4.16 -12.46 -7.09
C GLN A 32 4.70 -11.06 -7.43
N VAL A 33 4.49 -10.11 -6.51
CA VAL A 33 4.96 -8.74 -6.69
C VAL A 33 6.49 -8.71 -6.58
N SER A 34 7.14 -8.03 -7.50
CA SER A 34 8.57 -7.79 -7.43
C SER A 34 8.91 -6.34 -7.76
N ILE A 35 9.82 -5.77 -6.99
CA ILE A 35 10.38 -4.44 -7.21
C ILE A 35 11.88 -4.61 -7.28
N THR A 36 12.50 -4.16 -8.37
CA THR A 36 13.94 -4.27 -8.58
C THR A 36 14.50 -2.90 -8.89
N VAL A 37 15.50 -2.49 -8.11
CA VAL A 37 16.19 -1.20 -8.24
C VAL A 37 17.66 -1.48 -8.57
N PRO A 38 18.05 -1.46 -9.86
CA PRO A 38 19.44 -1.59 -10.25
C PRO A 38 20.23 -0.33 -9.90
N THR A 39 21.53 -0.49 -9.62
CA THR A 39 22.44 0.65 -9.52
C THR A 39 22.60 1.32 -10.88
N ALA A 40 22.85 2.63 -10.93
CA ALA A 40 23.01 3.32 -12.21
C ALA A 40 24.27 2.81 -12.97
N GLU A 41 24.10 2.46 -14.24
CA GLU A 41 25.20 2.17 -15.15
C GLU A 41 25.75 3.49 -15.71
N PHE A 42 26.61 4.18 -14.95
CA PHE A 42 27.21 5.42 -15.42
C PHE A 42 28.70 5.50 -15.05
N ASN A 43 29.50 4.65 -15.70
CA ASN A 43 30.96 4.62 -15.52
C ASN A 43 31.71 5.83 -16.08
N LEU A 44 31.03 6.70 -16.82
CA LEU A 44 31.59 7.97 -17.29
C LEU A 44 31.18 9.15 -16.40
N LEU A 45 30.51 8.91 -15.26
CA LEU A 45 30.05 9.99 -14.38
C LEU A 45 31.20 10.90 -13.98
N ASP A 46 32.29 10.33 -13.49
CA ASP A 46 33.43 11.11 -12.99
C ASP A 46 34.05 12.00 -14.06
N GLN A 47 33.96 11.59 -15.33
CA GLN A 47 34.47 12.35 -16.47
C GLN A 47 33.50 13.43 -16.96
N LEU A 48 32.19 13.16 -16.89
CA LEU A 48 31.13 14.06 -17.34
C LEU A 48 30.66 15.04 -16.26
N LEU A 49 30.84 14.70 -14.97
CA LEU A 49 30.41 15.51 -13.84
C LEU A 49 31.00 16.93 -13.86
N PRO A 50 32.31 17.14 -14.15
CA PRO A 50 32.86 18.49 -14.31
C PRO A 50 32.19 19.29 -15.44
N VAL A 51 31.87 18.62 -16.55
CA VAL A 51 31.20 19.25 -17.70
C VAL A 51 29.75 19.63 -17.35
N ILE A 52 29.02 18.74 -16.68
CA ILE A 52 27.65 18.97 -16.21
C ILE A 52 27.60 20.11 -15.18
N LEU A 53 28.62 20.20 -14.31
CA LEU A 53 28.77 21.26 -13.30
C LEU A 53 29.31 22.59 -13.86
N GLY A 54 29.49 22.71 -15.19
CA GLY A 54 29.95 23.94 -15.84
C GLY A 54 31.43 24.26 -15.63
N GLN A 55 32.23 23.29 -15.20
CA GLN A 55 33.68 23.44 -15.04
C GLN A 55 34.37 23.37 -16.42
N LYS A 56 35.47 24.12 -16.58
CA LYS A 56 36.18 24.25 -17.85
C LYS A 56 36.81 22.91 -18.24
N ALA A 57 36.27 22.27 -19.27
CA ALA A 57 36.79 21.01 -19.77
C ALA A 57 38.23 21.16 -20.27
N SER A 58 39.14 20.27 -19.84
CA SER A 58 40.50 20.22 -20.35
C SER A 58 40.53 19.51 -21.70
N ALA A 59 41.45 19.89 -22.60
CA ALA A 59 41.57 19.29 -23.93
C ALA A 59 41.84 17.76 -23.91
N ALA A 60 42.27 17.20 -22.77
CA ALA A 60 42.41 15.75 -22.56
C ALA A 60 41.05 15.00 -22.49
N GLN A 61 39.94 15.71 -22.29
CA GLN A 61 38.58 15.13 -22.24
C GLN A 61 37.90 15.02 -23.62
N LEU A 62 38.56 15.45 -24.71
CA LEU A 62 37.98 15.43 -26.06
C LEU A 62 37.94 14.03 -26.70
N ASN A 63 38.62 13.04 -26.11
CA ASN A 63 38.42 11.62 -26.43
C ASN A 63 37.48 11.02 -25.39
N ALA A 64 36.17 11.19 -25.58
CA ALA A 64 35.18 10.53 -24.72
C ALA A 64 35.37 8.99 -24.86
N PRO A 65 35.68 8.26 -23.78
CA PRO A 65 35.72 6.82 -23.85
C PRO A 65 34.32 6.30 -24.21
N VAL A 66 34.26 5.26 -25.03
CA VAL A 66 33.00 4.59 -25.36
C VAL A 66 32.39 4.06 -24.06
N PHE A 67 31.09 4.30 -23.86
CA PHE A 67 30.36 3.74 -22.71
C PHE A 67 30.55 2.22 -22.66
N GLN A 68 31.09 1.72 -21.55
CA GLN A 68 31.20 0.29 -21.30
C GLN A 68 30.16 -0.13 -20.25
N PRO A 69 29.25 -1.06 -20.54
CA PRO A 69 28.30 -1.55 -19.54
C PRO A 69 29.03 -2.13 -18.32
N VAL A 70 28.69 -1.66 -17.12
CA VAL A 70 29.25 -2.21 -15.87
C VAL A 70 28.44 -3.46 -15.51
N ARG A 71 29.03 -4.63 -15.72
CA ARG A 71 28.40 -5.94 -15.48
C ARG A 71 29.29 -6.82 -14.59
N PRO A 72 28.71 -7.58 -13.64
CA PRO A 72 27.31 -7.61 -13.28
C PRO A 72 26.91 -6.34 -12.50
N LEU A 73 25.70 -5.85 -12.74
CA LEU A 73 25.20 -4.63 -12.12
C LEU A 73 24.42 -4.99 -10.84
N PRO A 74 24.88 -4.58 -9.65
CA PRO A 74 24.16 -4.87 -8.43
C PRO A 74 22.78 -4.21 -8.43
N ALA A 75 21.82 -4.85 -7.77
CA ALA A 75 20.48 -4.34 -7.62
C ALA A 75 19.91 -4.75 -6.27
N VAL A 76 19.08 -3.88 -5.71
CA VAL A 76 18.21 -4.22 -4.58
C VAL A 76 16.93 -4.79 -5.14
N ARG A 77 16.47 -5.92 -4.61
CA ARG A 77 15.22 -6.53 -5.05
C ARG A 77 14.36 -6.92 -3.87
N VAL A 78 13.08 -6.57 -3.97
CA VAL A 78 12.01 -6.92 -3.05
C VAL A 78 11.08 -7.89 -3.76
N LEU A 79 10.74 -8.97 -3.09
CA LEU A 79 9.82 -10.01 -3.53
C LEU A 79 8.69 -10.13 -2.52
N VAL A 80 7.46 -10.30 -2.99
CA VAL A 80 6.29 -10.54 -2.17
C VAL A 80 5.39 -11.55 -2.85
N ASP A 81 5.11 -12.67 -2.18
CA ASP A 81 4.30 -13.74 -2.75
C ASP A 81 2.85 -13.31 -2.96
N LYS A 82 2.28 -12.63 -1.96
CA LYS A 82 0.89 -12.15 -2.00
C LYS A 82 0.69 -10.92 -1.12
N VAL A 83 0.00 -9.92 -1.67
CA VAL A 83 -0.55 -8.79 -0.91
C VAL A 83 -2.05 -8.83 -1.04
N ASN A 84 -2.77 -8.72 0.07
CA ASN A 84 -4.23 -8.66 0.09
C ASN A 84 -4.67 -7.43 0.88
N LEU A 85 -5.45 -6.56 0.24
CA LEU A 85 -6.10 -5.41 0.83
C LEU A 85 -7.60 -5.66 0.86
N GLU A 86 -8.16 -5.78 2.05
CA GLU A 86 -9.60 -5.97 2.28
C GLU A 86 -10.16 -4.71 2.94
N HIS A 87 -11.16 -4.10 2.33
CA HIS A 87 -11.86 -2.94 2.87
C HIS A 87 -13.34 -3.29 3.03
N SER A 88 -13.82 -3.26 4.27
CA SER A 88 -15.20 -3.61 4.62
C SER A 88 -15.90 -2.40 5.25
N VAL A 89 -17.08 -2.08 4.72
CA VAL A 89 -17.92 -0.97 5.19
C VAL A 89 -19.39 -1.39 5.20
N PRO A 90 -20.23 -0.89 6.13
CA PRO A 90 -21.67 -1.09 6.03
C PRO A 90 -22.23 -0.48 4.72
N MET A 91 -23.19 -1.15 4.09
CA MET A 91 -23.80 -0.68 2.83
C MET A 91 -24.59 0.62 3.04
N TYR A 92 -25.27 0.75 4.18
CA TYR A 92 -26.08 1.91 4.57
C TYR A 92 -25.40 2.65 5.73
N ALA A 93 -24.14 3.04 5.52
CA ALA A 93 -23.30 3.63 6.56
C ALA A 93 -23.88 4.91 7.17
N THR A 94 -24.48 5.75 6.32
CA THR A 94 -25.04 7.04 6.70
C THR A 94 -26.27 6.89 7.58
N GLU A 95 -27.17 6.00 7.18
CA GLU A 95 -28.41 5.68 7.90
C GLU A 95 -28.09 4.98 9.21
N LEU A 96 -27.14 4.03 9.19
CA LEU A 96 -26.68 3.33 10.39
C LEU A 96 -26.08 4.31 11.40
N VAL A 97 -25.10 5.13 11.00
CA VAL A 97 -24.44 6.08 11.92
C VAL A 97 -25.44 7.12 12.43
N SER A 98 -26.34 7.62 11.58
CA SER A 98 -27.40 8.56 12.00
C SER A 98 -28.33 7.93 13.03
N THR A 99 -28.72 6.67 12.82
CA THR A 99 -29.60 5.92 13.73
C THR A 99 -28.89 5.63 15.05
N VAL A 100 -27.66 5.13 15.01
CA VAL A 100 -26.87 4.78 16.20
C VAL A 100 -26.54 6.03 17.02
N SER A 101 -26.31 7.17 16.37
CA SER A 101 -26.03 8.45 17.04
C SER A 101 -27.24 9.08 17.71
N SER A 102 -28.47 8.74 17.30
CA SER A 102 -29.70 9.23 17.95
C SER A 102 -30.11 8.39 19.17
N LEU A 103 -29.49 7.23 19.38
CA LEU A 103 -29.70 6.39 20.55
C LEU A 103 -28.98 6.97 21.76
N SER A 104 -29.66 7.01 22.90
CA SER A 104 -29.06 7.41 24.18
C SER A 104 -28.00 6.41 24.66
N GLN A 105 -28.14 5.14 24.32
CA GLN A 105 -27.24 4.07 24.72
C GLN A 105 -27.11 3.02 23.60
N PRO A 106 -26.23 3.24 22.60
CA PRO A 106 -25.99 2.27 21.54
C PRO A 106 -25.26 1.02 22.04
N SER A 107 -25.55 -0.14 21.46
CA SER A 107 -24.86 -1.40 21.77
C SER A 107 -23.46 -1.43 21.15
N ASP A 108 -22.56 -2.24 21.73
CA ASP A 108 -21.20 -2.44 21.19
C ASP A 108 -21.22 -3.02 19.76
N THR A 109 -22.21 -3.87 19.47
CA THR A 109 -22.43 -4.44 18.13
C THR A 109 -22.71 -3.36 17.10
N LEU A 110 -23.65 -2.44 17.40
CA LEU A 110 -23.97 -1.32 16.51
C LEU A 110 -22.78 -0.38 16.31
N LEU A 111 -22.05 -0.09 17.39
CA LEU A 111 -20.84 0.73 17.33
C LEU A 111 -19.75 0.09 16.48
N HIS A 112 -19.59 -1.23 16.53
CA HIS A 112 -18.64 -1.95 15.68
C HIS A 112 -18.93 -1.73 14.20
N HIS A 113 -20.20 -1.80 13.81
CA HIS A 113 -20.62 -1.59 12.43
C HIS A 113 -20.56 -0.13 11.97
N CYS A 114 -20.38 0.83 12.87
CA CYS A 114 -20.11 2.24 12.52
C CYS A 114 -18.65 2.47 12.08
N TYR A 115 -17.77 1.47 12.16
CA TYR A 115 -16.41 1.56 11.66
C TYR A 115 -16.32 1.12 10.19
N ALA A 116 -15.45 1.81 9.44
CA ALA A 116 -14.86 1.26 8.23
C ALA A 116 -13.62 0.44 8.62
N HIS A 117 -13.55 -0.79 8.14
CA HIS A 117 -12.48 -1.73 8.45
C HIS A 117 -11.55 -1.88 7.25
N CYS A 118 -10.24 -1.87 7.50
CA CYS A 118 -9.23 -2.06 6.48
C CYS A 118 -8.20 -3.08 6.97
N TYR A 119 -7.96 -4.13 6.19
CA TYR A 119 -6.95 -5.14 6.46
C TYR A 119 -5.94 -5.17 5.32
N LEU A 120 -4.66 -5.03 5.65
CA LEU A 120 -3.55 -5.25 4.73
C LEU A 120 -2.80 -6.50 5.20
N LYS A 121 -2.78 -7.54 4.39
CA LYS A 121 -2.04 -8.78 4.64
C LYS A 121 -0.94 -8.92 3.60
N VAL A 122 0.30 -9.09 4.04
CA VAL A 122 1.48 -9.24 3.20
C VAL A 122 2.10 -10.59 3.52
N PHE A 123 2.24 -11.44 2.51
CA PHE A 123 2.77 -12.79 2.62
C PHE A 123 4.06 -12.93 1.83
N GLY A 124 5.04 -13.61 2.43
CA GLY A 124 6.31 -13.92 1.78
C GLY A 124 7.10 -12.68 1.37
N PHE A 125 7.05 -11.60 2.17
CA PHE A 125 7.88 -10.44 1.94
C PHE A 125 9.34 -10.81 2.18
N GLN A 126 10.18 -10.55 1.18
CA GLN A 126 11.62 -10.77 1.24
C GLN A 126 12.33 -9.62 0.54
N ALA A 127 13.47 -9.19 1.06
CA ALA A 127 14.29 -8.18 0.42
C ALA A 127 15.77 -8.57 0.49
N GLY A 128 16.52 -8.21 -0.54
CA GLY A 128 17.92 -8.59 -0.62
C GLY A 128 18.64 -7.98 -1.80
N LEU A 129 19.86 -8.48 -2.02
CA LEU A 129 20.71 -8.09 -3.13
C LEU A 129 20.61 -9.11 -4.24
N THR A 130 20.64 -8.63 -5.47
CA THR A 130 20.86 -9.44 -6.67
C THR A 130 21.84 -8.69 -7.56
N SER A 131 22.23 -9.30 -8.67
CA SER A 131 22.98 -8.61 -9.71
C SER A 131 22.45 -9.01 -11.07
N MET A 132 22.49 -8.06 -12.00
CA MET A 132 22.09 -8.22 -13.38
C MET A 132 23.31 -8.58 -14.21
N ASP A 133 23.27 -9.73 -14.88
CA ASP A 133 24.34 -10.20 -15.74
C ASP A 133 24.43 -9.40 -17.06
N SER A 134 25.41 -9.74 -17.90
CA SER A 134 25.60 -9.11 -19.22
C SER A 134 24.42 -9.31 -20.16
N ASN A 135 23.57 -10.31 -19.92
CA ASN A 135 22.41 -10.64 -20.73
C ASN A 135 21.15 -9.93 -20.23
N GLY A 136 21.24 -9.17 -19.14
CA GLY A 136 20.10 -8.49 -18.52
C GLY A 136 19.30 -9.37 -17.55
N CYS A 137 19.77 -10.58 -17.25
CA CYS A 137 19.12 -11.49 -16.32
C CYS A 137 19.55 -11.22 -14.88
N PHE A 138 18.58 -11.20 -13.96
CA PHE A 138 18.87 -11.09 -12.53
C PHE A 138 19.19 -12.45 -11.94
N LEU A 139 20.31 -12.52 -11.22
CA LEU A 139 20.69 -13.70 -10.44
C LEU A 139 19.71 -13.93 -9.27
N PRO A 140 19.71 -15.14 -8.67
CA PRO A 140 18.92 -15.41 -7.47
C PRO A 140 19.17 -14.38 -6.35
N LEU A 141 18.11 -14.08 -5.60
CA LEU A 141 18.16 -13.10 -4.52
C LEU A 141 19.00 -13.63 -3.35
N THR A 142 19.98 -12.83 -2.92
CA THR A 142 20.68 -13.04 -1.65
C THR A 142 19.94 -12.29 -0.54
N PRO A 143 19.25 -12.97 0.39
CA PRO A 143 18.41 -12.30 1.39
C PRO A 143 19.23 -11.45 2.36
N ILE A 144 18.83 -10.19 2.51
CA ILE A 144 19.20 -9.35 3.67
C ILE A 144 18.10 -9.45 4.72
N ILE A 145 16.85 -9.33 4.25
CA ILE A 145 15.66 -9.50 5.06
C ILE A 145 15.10 -10.89 4.70
N PRO A 146 15.09 -11.85 5.65
CA PRO A 146 14.54 -13.18 5.40
C PRO A 146 13.03 -13.09 5.14
N SER A 147 12.48 -14.11 4.49
CA SER A 147 11.06 -14.13 4.17
C SER A 147 10.20 -14.10 5.44
N PHE A 148 9.24 -13.17 5.50
CA PHE A 148 8.26 -13.09 6.58
C PHE A 148 6.88 -12.70 6.05
N SER A 149 5.87 -12.89 6.89
CA SER A 149 4.50 -12.43 6.62
C SER A 149 4.03 -11.51 7.73
N THR A 150 3.23 -10.50 7.38
CA THR A 150 2.69 -9.53 8.33
C THR A 150 1.27 -9.13 7.94
N ALA A 151 0.51 -8.66 8.92
CA ALA A 151 -0.81 -8.12 8.71
C ALA A 151 -1.00 -6.85 9.53
N LEU A 152 -1.67 -5.87 8.93
CA LEU A 152 -2.07 -4.62 9.56
C LEU A 152 -3.59 -4.52 9.49
N TYR A 153 -4.19 -4.13 10.61
CA TYR A 153 -5.62 -3.90 10.72
C TYR A 153 -5.86 -2.48 11.22
N GLY A 154 -6.69 -1.75 10.48
CA GLY A 154 -7.14 -0.41 10.83
C GLY A 154 -8.67 -0.36 10.88
N LYS A 155 -9.18 0.45 11.82
CA LYS A 155 -10.59 0.82 11.89
C LYS A 155 -10.71 2.34 11.90
N LEU A 156 -11.67 2.87 11.15
CA LEU A 156 -11.96 4.30 11.09
C LEU A 156 -13.43 4.52 11.45
N LEU A 157 -13.70 5.25 12.53
CA LEU A 157 -15.07 5.57 12.93
C LEU A 157 -15.71 6.48 11.88
N ARG A 158 -16.91 6.14 11.43
CA ARG A 158 -17.70 7.04 10.59
C ARG A 158 -18.56 7.94 11.48
N LEU A 159 -18.45 9.24 11.22
CA LEU A 159 -19.25 10.26 11.86
C LEU A 159 -20.45 10.59 10.96
N PRO A 160 -21.58 11.02 11.55
CA PRO A 160 -22.72 11.49 10.76
C PRO A 160 -22.29 12.71 9.94
N ALA A 161 -22.71 12.75 8.67
CA ALA A 161 -22.56 13.96 7.86
C ALA A 161 -23.49 15.04 8.43
N LEU A 162 -22.96 16.25 8.61
CA LEU A 162 -23.70 17.46 9.01
C LEU A 162 -24.75 17.85 7.96
#